data_AF-A0AAV5MAJ3-F1
#
_entry.id   AF-A0AAV5MAJ3-F1
#
_cell.length_a   1.000
_cell.length_b   1.000
_cell.length_c   1.000
_cell.angle_alpha   90.00
_cell.angle_beta   90.00
_cell.angle_gamma   90.00
#
_symmetry.space_group_name_H-M   'P 1'
#
loop_
_entity.id
_entity.type
_entity.pdbx_description
1 polymer ?
#
loop_
_entity_poly.entity_id
_entity_poly.type
_entity_poly.pdbx_seq_one_letter_code
_entity_poly.pdbx_strand_id
1 'polypeptide(L)'
;MFSVRSPVLVNRGWVPRSWKDKSLQVSDDEQQPSSKPPVVVQESKKSQWWRFWSRKPEHIEDEAPAITSIEVIGVVRGSEKPSIFVPANDPKSSQWFYVDVPAIAVACGLPENTLYIEDINENVNPSNPYPVPKDVNTLIRSSVMPQDHLNYTLTWYSLSAAVTFMAIKRLKQKKR
;
A
#
# COMPACT_ATOMS: atom_id res chain seq x y z
N MET A 1 0.81 17.53 17.92
CA MET A 1 -0.01 16.32 18.14
C MET A 1 -1.29 16.54 17.34
N PHE A 2 -1.43 15.89 16.17
CA PHE A 2 -2.62 16.05 15.33
C PHE A 2 -3.64 14.97 15.74
N SER A 3 -4.76 15.37 16.30
CA SER A 3 -5.90 14.47 16.52
C SER A 3 -6.80 14.57 15.30
N VAL A 4 -6.88 13.52 14.50
CA VAL A 4 -7.69 13.52 13.28
C VAL A 4 -8.81 12.49 13.43
N ARG A 5 -10.07 12.95 13.31
CA ARG A 5 -11.25 12.08 13.20
C ARG A 5 -11.46 11.53 11.79
N SER A 6 -10.50 11.72 10.88
CA SER A 6 -10.64 11.40 9.46
C SER A 6 -9.88 10.12 9.10
N PRO A 7 -10.33 9.38 8.07
CA PRO A 7 -9.57 8.29 7.49
C PRO A 7 -8.15 8.75 7.09
N VAL A 8 -7.21 7.84 7.26
CA VAL A 8 -5.78 8.02 6.97
C VAL A 8 -5.37 7.03 5.89
N LEU A 9 -4.48 7.45 4.99
CA LEU A 9 -3.95 6.59 3.95
C LEU A 9 -2.77 5.80 4.52
N VAL A 10 -2.72 4.50 4.28
CA VAL A 10 -1.64 3.61 4.69
C VAL A 10 -1.26 2.67 3.56
N ASN A 11 0.01 2.27 3.51
CA ASN A 11 0.44 1.30 2.51
C ASN A 11 -0.04 -0.11 2.89
N ARG A 12 -0.83 -0.73 2.03
CA ARG A 12 -1.32 -2.11 2.17
C ARG A 12 -0.40 -3.16 1.54
N GLY A 13 0.71 -2.74 0.93
CA GLY A 13 1.63 -3.61 0.22
C GLY A 13 1.09 -4.02 -1.16
N TRP A 14 1.57 -5.16 -1.64
CA TRP A 14 1.20 -5.67 -2.96
C TRP A 14 -0.21 -6.26 -2.92
N VAL A 15 -1.08 -5.76 -3.82
CA VAL A 15 -2.44 -6.27 -4.01
C VAL A 15 -2.52 -6.93 -5.40
N PRO A 16 -3.04 -8.19 -5.49
CA PRO A 16 -3.24 -8.85 -6.78
C PRO A 16 -4.08 -8.01 -7.75
N ARG A 17 -3.72 -7.99 -9.03
CA ARG A 17 -4.46 -7.22 -10.05
C ARG A 17 -5.93 -7.65 -10.16
N SER A 18 -6.22 -8.94 -9.97
CA SER A 18 -7.58 -9.50 -10.03
C SER A 18 -8.53 -8.95 -8.97
N TRP A 19 -8.03 -8.31 -7.91
CA TRP A 19 -8.88 -7.65 -6.92
C TRP A 19 -9.43 -6.31 -7.40
N LYS A 20 -8.73 -5.63 -8.32
CA LYS A 20 -9.18 -4.34 -8.86
C LYS A 20 -10.49 -4.47 -9.63
N ASP A 21 -10.61 -5.52 -10.44
CA ASP A 21 -11.79 -5.76 -11.27
C ASP A 21 -13.03 -6.05 -10.41
N LYS A 22 -12.84 -6.71 -9.26
CA LYS A 22 -13.92 -7.09 -8.34
C LYS A 22 -14.46 -5.90 -7.54
N SER A 23 -13.61 -4.94 -7.13
CA SER A 23 -14.09 -3.73 -6.44
C SER A 23 -14.88 -2.79 -7.34
N LEU A 24 -14.56 -2.75 -8.63
CA LEU A 24 -15.30 -1.96 -9.62
C LEU A 24 -16.70 -2.56 -9.87
N GLN A 25 -16.79 -3.90 -9.97
CA GLN A 25 -18.09 -4.59 -10.10
C GLN A 25 -19.00 -4.40 -8.89
N VAL A 26 -18.46 -4.44 -7.66
CA VAL A 26 -19.24 -4.22 -6.44
C VAL A 26 -19.80 -2.79 -6.37
N SER A 27 -19.09 -1.81 -6.95
CA SER A 27 -19.56 -0.42 -6.99
C SER A 27 -20.71 -0.21 -7.99
N ASP A 28 -20.73 -0.98 -9.08
CA ASP A 28 -21.79 -0.93 -10.11
C ASP A 28 -23.05 -1.72 -9.69
N ASP A 29 -22.89 -2.80 -8.91
CA ASP A 29 -24.02 -3.65 -8.45
C ASP A 29 -24.84 -3.00 -7.32
N GLU A 30 -24.34 -1.98 -6.62
CA GLU A 30 -25.10 -1.29 -5.56
C GLU A 30 -26.17 -0.31 -6.09
N GLN A 31 -26.30 -0.12 -7.41
CA GLN A 31 -27.21 0.89 -7.99
C GLN A 31 -28.49 0.35 -8.64
N GLN A 32 -28.85 -0.93 -8.47
CA GLN A 32 -30.08 -1.46 -9.09
C GLN A 32 -31.10 -2.01 -8.05
N PRO A 33 -32.21 -1.30 -7.76
CA PRO A 33 -33.29 -1.85 -6.97
C PRO A 33 -34.18 -2.70 -7.88
N SER A 34 -34.14 -4.03 -7.73
CA SER A 34 -35.09 -4.90 -8.45
C SER A 34 -35.73 -5.94 -7.54
N SER A 35 -36.95 -5.56 -7.14
CA SER A 35 -38.06 -6.39 -6.69
C SER A 35 -38.27 -7.73 -7.43
N LYS A 36 -38.72 -8.75 -6.67
CA LYS A 36 -39.69 -9.86 -6.96
C LYS A 36 -39.16 -11.27 -6.58
N PRO A 37 -40.03 -12.30 -6.40
CA PRO A 37 -41.04 -12.53 -5.34
C PRO A 37 -40.83 -13.95 -4.68
N PRO A 38 -41.71 -14.50 -3.81
CA PRO A 38 -41.32 -15.54 -2.86
C PRO A 38 -41.34 -16.96 -3.46
N VAL A 39 -40.35 -17.77 -3.09
CA VAL A 39 -40.30 -19.20 -3.43
C VAL A 39 -41.09 -20.02 -2.40
N VAL A 40 -41.89 -20.91 -2.97
CA VAL A 40 -42.88 -21.81 -2.38
C VAL A 40 -42.27 -22.85 -1.44
N VAL A 41 -43.02 -23.13 -0.37
CA VAL A 41 -42.83 -24.17 0.65
C VAL A 41 -43.10 -25.57 0.06
N GLN A 42 -42.21 -26.54 0.33
CA GLN A 42 -42.56 -27.96 0.34
C GLN A 42 -42.17 -28.60 1.68
N GLU A 43 -43.17 -29.14 2.36
CA GLU A 43 -43.07 -29.95 3.57
C GLU A 43 -42.44 -31.33 3.28
N SER A 44 -41.56 -31.80 4.18
CA SER A 44 -41.76 -33.11 4.82
C SER A 44 -40.78 -33.37 5.96
N LYS A 45 -41.31 -34.02 7.01
CA LYS A 45 -40.65 -34.54 8.23
C LYS A 45 -40.34 -33.54 9.34
N LYS A 46 -41.42 -33.07 9.99
CA LYS A 46 -41.41 -32.82 11.44
C LYS A 46 -41.21 -34.15 12.17
N SER A 47 -40.04 -34.37 12.76
CA SER A 47 -39.93 -35.00 14.09
C SER A 47 -38.49 -35.01 14.60
N GLN A 48 -38.32 -34.52 15.83
CA GLN A 48 -37.25 -34.85 16.80
C GLN A 48 -35.92 -34.07 16.84
N TRP A 49 -35.65 -33.06 16.01
CA TRP A 49 -34.39 -32.30 16.12
C TRP A 49 -34.50 -30.91 16.77
N TRP A 50 -35.71 -30.35 16.88
CA TRP A 50 -35.92 -28.98 17.39
C TRP A 50 -35.88 -28.83 18.93
N ARG A 51 -35.88 -29.94 19.70
CA ARG A 51 -35.83 -29.88 21.17
C ARG A 51 -34.42 -29.69 21.73
N PHE A 52 -33.38 -29.80 20.90
CA PHE A 52 -31.98 -29.62 21.32
C PHE A 52 -31.44 -28.20 21.08
N TRP A 53 -32.15 -27.35 20.32
CA TRP A 53 -31.70 -26.00 19.93
C TRP A 53 -32.58 -24.88 20.46
N SER A 54 -33.21 -25.08 21.62
CA SER A 54 -33.83 -23.98 22.37
C SER A 54 -32.89 -23.48 23.47
N ARG A 55 -31.69 -23.02 23.07
CA ARG A 55 -31.01 -22.01 23.88
C ARG A 55 -31.53 -20.67 23.39
N LYS A 56 -32.22 -19.97 24.29
CA LYS A 56 -32.58 -18.57 24.15
C LYS A 56 -31.34 -17.82 23.64
N PRO A 57 -31.40 -17.03 22.57
CA PRO A 57 -30.30 -16.12 22.29
C PRO A 57 -30.22 -15.21 23.51
N GLU A 58 -29.19 -15.42 24.31
CA GLU A 58 -28.71 -14.39 25.20
C GLU A 58 -28.48 -13.19 24.31
N HIS A 59 -29.17 -12.11 24.64
CA HIS A 59 -29.03 -10.83 23.98
C HIS A 59 -27.56 -10.45 24.16
N ILE A 60 -26.72 -10.78 23.16
CA ILE A 60 -25.46 -10.09 22.98
C ILE A 60 -25.94 -8.69 22.65
N GLU A 61 -25.98 -7.86 23.68
CA GLU A 61 -25.89 -6.43 23.49
C GLU A 61 -24.63 -6.29 22.65
N ASP A 62 -24.81 -6.09 21.34
CA ASP A 62 -23.79 -5.56 20.47
C ASP A 62 -23.45 -4.21 21.10
N GLU A 63 -22.50 -4.25 22.03
CA GLU A 63 -21.85 -3.10 22.60
C GLU A 63 -21.29 -2.39 21.38
N ALA A 64 -22.01 -1.36 20.91
CA ALA A 64 -21.58 -0.50 19.83
C ALA A 64 -20.11 -0.19 20.12
N PRO A 65 -19.17 -0.54 19.22
CA PRO A 65 -17.77 -0.59 19.58
C PRO A 65 -17.42 0.76 20.17
N ALA A 66 -17.10 0.76 21.47
CA ALA A 66 -16.69 1.96 22.16
C ALA A 66 -15.64 2.59 21.27
N ILE A 67 -15.90 3.83 20.84
CA ILE A 67 -14.98 4.58 19.97
C ILE A 67 -13.76 4.87 20.84
N THR A 68 -12.89 3.87 20.96
CA THR A 68 -11.64 3.95 21.68
C THR A 68 -10.80 4.89 20.84
N SER A 69 -10.44 6.02 21.44
CA SER A 69 -9.48 6.93 20.82
C SER A 69 -8.15 6.20 20.72
N ILE A 70 -7.81 5.74 19.53
CA ILE A 70 -6.53 5.09 19.26
C ILE A 70 -5.51 6.19 18.96
N GLU A 71 -4.48 6.28 19.78
CA GLU A 71 -3.32 7.13 19.49
C GLU A 71 -2.36 6.37 18.59
N VAL A 72 -2.06 6.92 17.41
CA VAL A 72 -1.11 6.36 16.45
C VAL A 72 0.05 7.33 16.29
N ILE A 73 1.26 6.86 16.59
CA ILE A 73 2.50 7.58 16.35
C ILE A 73 3.17 6.94 15.14
N GLY A 74 3.50 7.74 14.13
CA GLY A 74 4.06 7.23 12.89
C GLY A 74 4.74 8.29 12.03
N VAL A 75 5.31 7.82 10.92
CA VAL A 75 6.02 8.64 9.93
C VAL A 75 5.06 8.99 8.80
N VAL A 76 4.87 10.28 8.57
CA VAL A 76 4.07 10.81 7.46
C VAL A 76 4.96 11.00 6.23
N ARG A 77 4.50 10.54 5.07
CA ARG A 77 5.15 10.83 3.79
C ARG A 77 4.41 11.95 3.06
N GLY A 78 5.17 12.95 2.62
CA GLY A 78 4.65 14.02 1.75
C GLY A 78 4.65 13.65 0.28
N SER A 79 4.04 14.51 -0.56
CA SER A 79 4.11 14.37 -2.02
C SER A 79 5.53 14.60 -2.54
N GLU A 80 5.88 13.82 -3.55
CA GLU A 80 7.15 13.90 -4.26
C GLU A 80 7.08 14.92 -5.39
N LYS A 81 8.22 15.53 -5.72
CA LYS A 81 8.37 16.35 -6.92
C LYS A 81 8.96 15.50 -8.04
N PRO A 82 8.20 15.16 -9.09
CA PRO A 82 8.72 14.35 -10.19
C PRO A 82 9.80 15.11 -10.99
N SER A 83 10.71 14.36 -11.61
CA SER A 83 11.65 14.93 -12.58
C SER A 83 11.03 14.98 -13.98
N ILE A 84 11.67 15.67 -14.91
CA ILE A 84 11.21 15.79 -16.31
C ILE A 84 11.12 14.45 -17.05
N PHE A 85 11.73 13.39 -16.53
CA PHE A 85 11.73 12.05 -17.13
C PHE A 85 10.64 11.14 -16.55
N VAL A 86 9.97 11.56 -15.47
CA VAL A 86 8.92 10.78 -14.82
C VAL A 86 7.58 11.08 -15.53
N PRO A 87 6.86 10.06 -16.03
CA PRO A 87 5.53 10.26 -16.61
C PRO A 87 4.52 10.83 -15.60
N ALA A 88 3.47 11.48 -16.11
CA ALA A 88 2.37 11.96 -15.28
C ALA A 88 1.55 10.80 -14.69
N ASN A 89 1.05 10.96 -13.46
CA ASN A 89 0.14 10.00 -12.84
C ASN A 89 -1.21 9.97 -13.58
N ASP A 90 -1.85 8.80 -13.61
CA ASP A 90 -3.23 8.63 -14.12
C ASP A 90 -4.14 8.07 -13.02
N PRO A 91 -4.89 8.96 -12.32
CA PRO A 91 -5.82 8.54 -11.29
C PRO A 91 -6.95 7.64 -11.80
N LYS A 92 -7.36 7.78 -13.07
CA LYS A 92 -8.51 7.03 -13.62
C LYS A 92 -8.18 5.56 -13.79
N SER A 93 -6.96 5.25 -14.22
CA SER A 93 -6.47 3.87 -14.31
C SER A 93 -5.76 3.38 -13.04
N SER A 94 -5.73 4.20 -11.98
CA SER A 94 -5.00 3.92 -10.73
C SER A 94 -3.51 3.62 -10.98
N GLN A 95 -2.89 4.38 -11.88
CA GLN A 95 -1.47 4.30 -12.22
C GLN A 95 -0.72 5.49 -11.62
N TRP A 96 0.28 5.18 -10.79
CA TRP A 96 1.05 6.16 -10.03
C TRP A 96 2.54 5.93 -10.27
N PHE A 97 3.22 6.90 -10.88
CA PHE A 97 4.65 6.90 -11.18
C PHE A 97 5.47 7.65 -10.13
N TYR A 98 4.86 8.60 -9.43
CA TYR A 98 5.42 9.31 -8.28
C TYR A 98 4.34 9.46 -7.20
N VAL A 99 4.75 9.64 -5.95
CA VAL A 99 3.79 9.75 -4.85
C VAL A 99 3.17 11.15 -4.84
N ASP A 100 1.88 11.24 -5.11
CA ASP A 100 1.08 12.46 -4.98
C ASP A 100 -0.06 12.23 -3.99
N VAL A 101 0.17 12.57 -2.71
CA VAL A 101 -0.74 12.28 -1.60
C VAL A 101 -2.15 12.84 -1.81
N PRO A 102 -2.37 14.13 -2.15
CA PRO A 102 -3.72 14.66 -2.35
C PRO A 102 -4.41 14.00 -3.55
N ALA A 103 -3.71 13.76 -4.66
CA ALA A 103 -4.30 13.10 -5.82
C ALA A 103 -4.70 11.65 -5.52
N ILE A 104 -3.85 10.91 -4.77
CA ILE A 104 -4.16 9.55 -4.32
C ILE A 104 -5.35 9.57 -3.36
N ALA A 105 -5.40 10.51 -2.41
CA ALA A 105 -6.50 10.64 -1.47
C ALA A 105 -7.83 10.84 -2.22
N VAL A 106 -7.87 11.76 -3.18
CA VAL A 106 -9.07 12.01 -4.01
C VAL A 106 -9.45 10.78 -4.82
N ALA A 107 -8.48 10.09 -5.43
CA ALA A 107 -8.74 8.86 -6.17
C ALA A 107 -9.31 7.74 -5.29
N CYS A 108 -8.99 7.74 -4.00
CA CYS A 108 -9.56 6.83 -3.00
C CYS A 108 -10.88 7.33 -2.39
N GLY A 109 -11.44 8.46 -2.84
CA GLY A 109 -12.67 9.04 -2.29
C GLY A 109 -12.48 9.71 -0.93
N LEU A 110 -11.24 10.07 -0.58
CA LEU A 110 -10.87 10.73 0.67
C LEU A 110 -10.62 12.23 0.46
N PRO A 111 -10.72 13.06 1.51
CA PRO A 111 -10.38 14.47 1.40
C PRO A 111 -8.90 14.68 1.06
N GLU A 112 -8.58 15.72 0.29
CA GLU A 112 -7.20 16.04 -0.15
C GLU A 112 -6.21 16.23 1.01
N ASN A 113 -6.68 16.63 2.19
CA ASN A 113 -5.87 16.82 3.39
C ASN A 113 -5.65 15.52 4.18
N THR A 114 -5.99 14.35 3.62
CA THR A 114 -5.72 13.06 4.24
C THR A 114 -4.21 12.82 4.30
N LEU A 115 -3.75 12.46 5.50
CA LEU A 115 -2.35 12.11 5.74
C LEU A 115 -2.03 10.73 5.17
N TYR A 116 -0.83 10.58 4.60
CA TYR A 116 -0.29 9.29 4.22
C TYR A 116 0.77 8.84 5.23
N ILE A 117 0.45 7.78 6.00
CA ILE A 117 1.35 7.19 6.99
C ILE A 117 2.08 6.01 6.36
N GLU A 118 3.41 6.08 6.34
CA GLU A 118 4.27 5.03 5.81
C GLU A 118 4.70 4.01 6.85
N ASP A 119 4.87 4.45 8.09
CA ASP A 119 5.35 3.60 9.17
C ASP A 119 4.70 4.02 10.50
N ILE A 120 4.52 3.07 11.41
CA ILE A 120 3.94 3.29 12.73
C ILE A 120 4.77 2.63 13.81
N ASN A 121 4.85 3.27 14.98
CA ASN A 121 5.58 2.75 16.12
C ASN A 121 4.79 1.63 16.79
N GLU A 122 5.22 0.37 16.58
CA GLU A 122 4.99 -0.92 17.28
C GLU A 122 3.63 -1.27 17.91
N ASN A 123 2.63 -0.39 17.92
CA ASN A 123 1.32 -0.59 18.53
C ASN A 123 0.30 -1.03 17.48
N VAL A 124 0.69 -2.00 16.65
CA VAL A 124 -0.12 -2.48 15.54
C VAL A 124 -0.97 -3.65 16.01
N ASN A 125 -2.28 -3.58 15.78
CA ASN A 125 -3.17 -4.70 16.02
C ASN A 125 -2.66 -5.92 15.20
N PRO A 126 -2.32 -7.05 15.84
CA PRO A 126 -1.77 -8.21 15.13
C PRO A 126 -2.74 -8.81 14.10
N SER A 127 -4.04 -8.54 14.23
CA SER A 127 -5.05 -8.95 13.26
C SER A 127 -5.04 -8.12 11.97
N ASN A 128 -4.43 -6.93 12.00
CA ASN A 128 -4.44 -5.98 10.89
C ASN A 128 -3.13 -5.17 10.83
N PRO A 129 -2.01 -5.78 10.42
CA PRO A 129 -0.69 -5.16 10.46
C PRO A 129 -0.50 -4.16 9.31
N TYR A 130 -1.16 -3.00 9.40
CA TYR A 130 -0.97 -1.88 8.49
C TYR A 130 -0.43 -0.64 9.21
N PRO A 131 0.41 0.17 8.55
CA PRO A 131 1.03 -0.02 7.23
C PRO A 131 1.99 -1.22 7.18
N VAL A 132 2.19 -1.76 5.97
CA VAL A 132 3.15 -2.85 5.76
C VAL A 132 4.55 -2.37 6.16
N PRO A 133 5.25 -3.07 7.06
CA PRO A 133 6.53 -2.62 7.58
C PRO A 133 7.53 -2.47 6.44
N LYS A 134 8.13 -1.29 6.37
CA LYS A 134 9.25 -0.98 5.47
C LYS A 134 10.54 -0.97 6.27
N ASP A 135 11.64 -1.36 5.63
CA ASP A 135 12.96 -1.16 6.23
C ASP A 135 13.21 0.35 6.40
N VAL A 136 13.57 0.77 7.61
CA VAL A 136 13.87 2.16 7.97
C VAL A 136 14.93 2.78 7.06
N ASN A 137 15.85 1.97 6.53
CA ASN A 137 16.85 2.45 5.57
C ASN A 137 16.23 2.93 4.27
N THR A 138 15.08 2.39 3.87
CA THR A 138 14.35 2.84 2.66
C THR A 138 13.71 4.22 2.84
N LEU A 139 13.39 4.61 4.07
CA LEU A 139 12.86 5.94 4.40
C LEU A 139 13.95 7.02 4.36
N ILE A 140 15.21 6.61 4.56
CA ILE A 140 16.38 7.50 4.60
C ILE A 140 17.14 7.50 3.26
N ARG A 141 16.84 6.55 2.36
CA ARG A 141 17.51 6.43 1.07
C ARG A 141 17.08 7.56 0.13
N SER A 142 17.98 8.51 -0.09
CA SER A 142 17.84 9.52 -1.15
C SER A 142 18.06 8.88 -2.53
N SER A 143 17.56 9.55 -3.58
CA SER A 143 17.73 9.11 -4.98
C SER A 143 19.19 8.88 -5.38
N VAL A 144 20.16 9.47 -4.67
CA VAL A 144 21.58 9.28 -4.92
C VAL A 144 22.32 9.29 -3.58
N MET A 145 22.83 8.14 -3.14
CA MET A 145 23.66 8.05 -1.95
C MET A 145 25.13 8.28 -2.27
N PRO A 146 25.91 8.88 -1.34
CA PRO A 146 27.36 9.02 -1.51
C PRO A 146 28.07 7.70 -1.79
N GLN A 147 27.60 6.60 -1.19
CA GLN A 147 28.17 5.28 -1.41
C GLN A 147 28.01 4.79 -2.86
N ASP A 148 26.88 5.10 -3.50
CA ASP A 148 26.65 4.74 -4.90
C ASP A 148 27.67 5.46 -5.79
N HIS A 149 27.94 6.74 -5.52
CA HIS A 149 28.98 7.49 -6.23
C HIS A 149 30.39 6.92 -6.04
N LEU A 150 30.73 6.46 -4.84
CA LEU A 150 32.02 5.81 -4.59
C LEU A 150 32.15 4.52 -5.40
N ASN A 151 31.10 3.70 -5.48
CA ASN A 151 31.10 2.46 -6.27
C ASN A 151 31.29 2.74 -7.76
N TYR A 152 30.58 3.74 -8.30
CA TYR A 152 30.80 4.18 -9.70
C TYR A 152 32.21 4.69 -9.90
N THR A 153 32.72 5.53 -9.00
CA THR A 153 34.07 6.08 -9.07
C THR A 153 35.11 4.95 -9.13
N LEU A 154 35.03 3.98 -8.22
CA LEU A 154 35.93 2.83 -8.21
C LEU A 154 35.88 2.06 -9.54
N THR A 155 34.69 1.77 -10.05
CA THR A 155 34.52 1.06 -11.33
C THR A 155 35.21 1.80 -12.48
N TRP A 156 34.98 3.11 -12.59
CA TRP A 156 35.57 3.93 -13.66
C TRP A 156 37.08 4.06 -13.53
N TYR A 157 37.62 4.23 -12.33
CA TYR A 157 39.06 4.29 -12.10
C TYR A 157 39.74 2.94 -12.36
N SER A 158 39.12 1.82 -11.98
CA SER A 158 39.63 0.48 -12.31
C SER A 158 39.68 0.25 -13.82
N LEU A 159 38.63 0.63 -14.56
CA LEU A 159 38.61 0.50 -16.01
C LEU A 159 39.66 1.41 -16.67
N SER A 160 39.78 2.65 -16.22
CA SER A 160 40.80 3.60 -16.68
C SER A 160 42.22 3.08 -16.43
N ALA A 161 42.48 2.52 -15.24
CA ALA A 161 43.76 1.91 -14.89
C ALA A 161 44.10 0.70 -15.78
N ALA A 162 43.13 -0.18 -16.03
CA ALA A 162 43.31 -1.35 -16.90
C ALA A 162 43.65 -0.94 -18.34
N VAL A 163 42.91 0.01 -18.91
CA VAL A 163 43.17 0.53 -20.27
C VAL A 163 44.52 1.24 -20.35
N THR A 164 44.86 2.05 -19.34
CA THR A 164 46.16 2.72 -19.25
C THR A 164 47.31 1.71 -19.19
N PHE A 165 47.17 0.65 -18.38
CA PHE A 165 48.15 -0.43 -18.30
C PHE A 165 48.33 -1.15 -19.65
N MET A 166 47.24 -1.50 -20.33
CA MET A 166 47.30 -2.12 -21.65
C MET A 166 47.97 -1.21 -22.68
N ALA A 167 47.66 0.09 -22.67
CA ALA A 167 48.26 1.09 -23.55
C ALA A 167 49.79 1.19 -23.33
N ILE A 168 50.23 1.29 -22.07
CA ILE A 168 51.67 1.32 -21.72
C ILE A 168 52.36 0.04 -22.20
N LYS A 169 51.76 -1.13 -21.95
CA LYS A 169 52.33 -2.42 -22.37
C LYS A 169 52.48 -2.50 -23.90
N ARG A 170 51.45 -2.06 -24.64
CA ARG A 170 51.46 -2.03 -26.12
C ARG A 170 52.52 -1.07 -26.68
N LEU A 171 52.67 0.13 -26.08
CA LEU A 171 53.67 1.10 -26.51
C LEU A 171 55.11 0.64 -26.22
N LYS A 172 55.33 -0.07 -25.11
CA LYS A 172 56.64 -0.67 -24.79
C LYS A 172 57.00 -1.83 -25.71
N GLN A 173 56.03 -2.66 -26.13
CA GLN A 173 56.26 -3.74 -27.08
C GLN A 173 56.70 -3.25 -28.46
N LYS A 174 56.23 -2.08 -28.91
CA LYS A 174 56.60 -1.50 -30.21
C LYS A 174 58.02 -0.90 -30.25
N LYS A 175 58.66 -0.72 -29.09
CA LYS A 175 60.02 -0.17 -28.95
C LYS A 175 61.11 -1.23 -28.81
N ARG A 176 60.75 -2.52 -28.73
CA ARG A 176 61.67 -3.66 -28.87
C ARG A 176 61.55 -4.22 -30.27
#